data_AF-A0A7K3Z4R0-F1
#
_entry.id   AF-A0A7K3Z4R0-F1
#
_cell.length_a   1.000
_cell.length_b   1.000
_cell.length_c   1.000
_cell.angle_alpha   90.00
_cell.angle_beta   90.00
_cell.angle_gamma   90.00
#
_symmetry.space_group_name_H-M   'P 1'
#
loop_
_entity.id
_entity.type
_entity.pdbx_description
1 polymer ?
#
loop_
_entity_poly.entity_id
_entity_poly.type
_entity_poly.pdbx_seq_one_letter_code
_entity_poly.pdbx_strand_id
1 'polypeptide(L)'
;MNRINGLRAHALIALLLFTFASTVFSWAPIASADNESSLLSPQEASTVGQQNITMHTGDLVLGNNDVLLIKDAQLNLKGNLVMSGNSILILDNGVLYPDFEKGQYSYKLYENSKIVMQNNSKIESLIFDFILYDNAGINITESNLAKSIILERVNATLQAVNSHISTVDAYGGGGTSQIRITNSTAGQLRLSCNSRLVDSHIDSIVVTNNISPIYVDVINSTYDQLDTSNLGQGIVRTYWYLTVLVESQGTPVQDAVVQIYSQANNSLVAEQTTSSEGTAQFELPALEISEHGETQIGEYTIRVNQNQTQVQENVTLNASMEKTVSLSADLQIIIFAVIAVIVILVVVVFLILLFRKKRKQ
;
A
#
# COMPACT_ATOMS: atom_id res chain seq x y z
N MET A 1 41.92 -28.81 34.29
CA MET A 1 41.40 -27.51 34.74
C MET A 1 40.42 -27.04 33.66
N ASN A 2 39.12 -27.33 33.84
CA ASN A 2 38.07 -26.39 34.31
C ASN A 2 37.80 -25.25 33.30
N ARG A 3 36.60 -24.89 32.83
CA ARG A 3 35.17 -25.29 32.95
C ARG A 3 34.48 -24.54 31.77
N ILE A 4 33.66 -25.17 30.93
CA ILE A 4 32.18 -25.10 30.82
C ILE A 4 31.44 -23.84 31.40
N ASN A 5 30.51 -23.31 30.57
CA ASN A 5 29.33 -22.43 30.82
C ASN A 5 29.56 -20.90 30.81
N GLY A 6 28.72 -20.05 30.23
CA GLY A 6 27.42 -20.23 29.57
C GLY A 6 26.75 -18.89 29.20
N LEU A 7 25.94 -18.95 28.13
CA LEU A 7 24.61 -18.34 27.91
C LEU A 7 24.21 -16.92 28.40
N ARG A 8 23.50 -16.23 27.46
CA ARG A 8 22.48 -15.13 27.55
C ARG A 8 23.01 -13.71 27.25
N ALA A 9 22.74 -13.08 26.10
CA ALA A 9 21.46 -12.66 25.46
C ALA A 9 20.72 -11.57 26.24
N HIS A 10 20.78 -10.32 25.74
CA HIS A 10 19.81 -9.20 25.85
C HIS A 10 20.25 -8.20 24.75
N ALA A 11 19.67 -8.13 23.54
CA ALA A 11 18.36 -7.57 23.18
C ALA A 11 18.17 -6.12 23.66
N LEU A 12 18.44 -5.15 22.78
CA LEU A 12 17.89 -3.79 22.90
C LEU A 12 17.38 -3.36 21.52
N ILE A 13 16.08 -3.57 21.32
CA ILE A 13 15.30 -3.07 20.19
C ILE A 13 14.74 -1.71 20.62
N ALA A 14 15.01 -0.67 19.82
CA ALA A 14 14.40 0.64 19.99
C ALA A 14 12.97 0.59 19.42
N LEU A 15 11.98 0.78 20.31
CA LEU A 15 10.57 0.81 19.98
C LEU A 15 10.17 2.24 19.57
N LEU A 16 9.70 2.39 18.33
CA LEU A 16 8.99 3.56 17.81
C LEU A 16 7.52 3.50 18.27
N LEU A 17 7.04 4.54 18.94
CA LEU A 17 5.63 4.70 19.30
C LEU A 17 5.04 5.86 18.49
N PHE A 18 4.21 5.51 17.50
CA PHE A 18 3.23 6.41 16.90
C PHE A 18 1.84 5.96 17.35
N THR A 19 1.11 6.82 18.05
CA THR A 19 -0.30 6.64 18.37
C THR A 19 -1.15 7.44 17.38
N PHE A 20 -1.98 6.75 16.60
CA PHE A 20 -3.14 7.33 15.93
C PHE A 20 -4.40 6.73 16.56
N ALA A 21 -5.22 7.58 17.16
CA ALA A 21 -6.55 7.25 17.64
C ALA A 21 -7.56 7.55 16.52
N SER A 22 -8.33 6.55 16.08
CA SER A 22 -9.50 6.73 15.23
C SER A 22 -10.76 6.48 16.08
N THR A 23 -11.61 7.49 16.21
CA THR A 23 -12.96 7.34 16.77
C THR A 23 -13.96 7.24 15.63
N VAL A 24 -14.61 6.07 15.55
CA VAL A 24 -15.74 5.78 14.67
C VAL A 24 -17.01 6.40 15.28
N PHE A 25 -17.69 7.28 14.55
CA PHE A 25 -19.07 7.68 14.85
C PHE A 25 -20.01 6.97 13.88
N SER A 26 -20.90 6.13 14.42
CA SER A 26 -22.03 5.53 13.71
C SER A 26 -23.28 6.37 13.95
N TRP A 27 -24.03 6.68 12.89
CA TRP A 27 -25.39 7.23 12.98
C TRP A 27 -26.35 6.33 12.22
N ALA A 28 -27.40 5.88 12.93
CA ALA A 28 -28.52 5.13 12.39
C ALA A 28 -29.65 6.09 11.93
N PRO A 29 -30.49 5.71 10.96
CA PRO A 29 -31.59 6.55 10.51
C PRO A 29 -32.87 6.33 11.36
N ILE A 30 -33.62 7.40 11.59
CA ILE A 30 -35.00 7.35 12.10
C ILE A 30 -35.93 7.87 10.99
N ALA A 31 -37.01 7.13 10.75
CA ALA A 31 -38.02 7.40 9.73
C ALA A 31 -39.18 8.29 10.22
N SER A 32 -39.60 9.17 9.30
CA SER A 32 -40.94 9.68 8.95
C SER A 32 -42.03 9.98 10.00
N ALA A 33 -42.66 11.16 9.85
CA ALA A 33 -44.11 11.28 9.75
C ALA A 33 -44.51 12.56 8.98
N ASP A 34 -45.47 12.39 8.05
CA ASP A 34 -46.06 13.38 7.15
C ASP A 34 -46.99 14.39 7.86
N ASN A 35 -47.17 15.59 7.28
CA ASN A 35 -48.52 16.08 6.96
C ASN A 35 -48.55 17.26 5.97
N GLU A 36 -49.67 17.34 5.23
CA GLU A 36 -49.88 18.02 3.96
C GLU A 36 -50.16 19.53 3.96
N SER A 37 -49.75 20.14 2.83
CA SER A 37 -50.45 21.15 2.01
C SER A 37 -50.59 22.61 2.48
N SER A 38 -50.03 23.53 1.66
CA SER A 38 -50.83 24.54 0.96
C SER A 38 -50.03 25.18 -0.19
N LEU A 39 -50.65 25.19 -1.37
CA LEU A 39 -50.16 25.72 -2.64
C LEU A 39 -49.94 27.24 -2.60
N LEU A 40 -48.71 27.68 -2.89
CA LEU A 40 -48.42 28.97 -3.53
C LEU A 40 -47.28 28.75 -4.55
N SER A 41 -47.44 29.43 -5.70
CA SER A 41 -46.68 29.34 -6.96
C SER A 41 -45.14 29.23 -6.84
N PRO A 42 -44.46 28.50 -7.76
CA PRO A 42 -43.01 28.42 -7.77
C PRO A 42 -42.42 29.73 -8.32
N GLN A 43 -42.04 30.63 -7.42
CA GLN A 43 -40.98 31.57 -7.72
C GLN A 43 -39.69 30.83 -7.39
N GLU A 44 -38.92 30.49 -8.43
CA GLU A 44 -37.60 29.88 -8.34
C GLU A 44 -36.72 30.66 -7.36
N ALA A 45 -36.67 30.21 -6.11
CA ALA A 45 -35.64 30.59 -5.18
C ALA A 45 -34.38 29.87 -5.65
N SER A 46 -33.63 30.55 -6.51
CA SER A 46 -32.25 30.20 -6.83
C SER A 46 -31.46 30.13 -5.54
N THR A 47 -31.29 28.92 -4.99
CA THR A 47 -30.27 28.64 -3.99
C THR A 47 -28.93 28.62 -4.73
N VAL A 48 -28.43 29.81 -5.08
CA VAL A 48 -27.02 29.97 -5.36
C VAL A 48 -26.31 29.71 -4.05
N GLY A 49 -25.81 28.47 -3.86
CA GLY A 49 -24.76 28.22 -2.90
C GLY A 49 -23.61 29.12 -3.29
N GLN A 50 -23.51 30.27 -2.62
CA GLN A 50 -22.51 31.28 -2.91
C GLN A 50 -21.17 30.69 -2.49
N GLN A 51 -20.51 30.00 -3.43
CA GLN A 51 -19.15 29.53 -3.22
C GLN A 51 -18.30 30.74 -2.83
N ASN A 52 -17.52 30.59 -1.76
CA ASN A 52 -16.61 31.63 -1.30
C ASN A 52 -15.45 31.74 -2.30
N ILE A 53 -15.71 32.39 -3.44
CA ILE A 53 -14.78 32.53 -4.56
C ILE A 53 -14.01 33.82 -4.35
N THR A 54 -12.69 33.70 -4.18
CA THR A 54 -11.75 34.82 -4.16
C THR A 54 -10.99 34.86 -5.48
N MET A 55 -10.86 36.05 -6.09
CA MET A 55 -10.03 36.25 -7.27
C MET A 55 -8.74 36.96 -6.87
N HIS A 56 -7.59 36.38 -7.20
CA HIS A 56 -6.28 37.01 -7.04
C HIS A 56 -5.66 37.26 -8.41
N THR A 57 -5.29 38.51 -8.68
CA THR A 57 -4.60 38.90 -9.92
C THR A 57 -3.14 39.21 -9.64
N GLY A 58 -2.26 38.71 -10.50
CA GLY A 58 -0.82 38.79 -10.31
C GLY A 58 -0.28 37.55 -9.61
N ASP A 59 1.04 37.49 -9.48
CA ASP A 59 1.70 36.34 -8.86
C ASP A 59 1.35 36.26 -7.37
N LEU A 60 1.14 35.04 -6.89
CA LEU A 60 1.04 34.72 -5.47
C LEU A 60 2.39 34.19 -5.01
N VAL A 61 3.06 34.96 -4.15
CA VAL A 61 4.39 34.63 -3.63
C VAL A 61 4.28 34.32 -2.13
N LEU A 62 4.67 33.11 -1.74
CA LEU A 62 4.78 32.69 -0.34
C LEU A 62 6.26 32.43 -0.04
N GLY A 63 6.82 33.15 0.93
CA GLY A 63 8.24 33.05 1.26
C GLY A 63 8.47 32.71 2.73
N ASN A 64 9.72 32.45 3.10
CA ASN A 64 10.15 32.27 4.49
C ASN A 64 9.32 31.24 5.26
N ASN A 65 8.37 31.64 6.09
CA ASN A 65 7.50 30.74 6.84
C ASN A 65 6.01 31.09 6.63
N ASP A 66 5.69 31.71 5.50
CA ASP A 66 4.31 32.10 5.17
C ASP A 66 3.41 30.87 5.10
N VAL A 67 2.19 31.00 5.62
CA VAL A 67 1.16 29.98 5.51
C VAL A 67 -0.09 30.59 4.91
N LEU A 68 -0.54 30.04 3.78
CA LEU A 68 -1.82 30.38 3.17
C LEU A 68 -2.77 29.19 3.32
N LEU A 69 -3.95 29.46 3.87
CA LEU A 69 -5.03 28.49 4.00
C LEU A 69 -6.18 28.89 3.08
N ILE A 70 -6.57 27.98 2.18
CA ILE A 70 -7.79 28.05 1.39
C ILE A 70 -8.71 26.95 1.91
N LYS A 71 -9.70 27.36 2.70
CA LYS A 71 -10.62 26.46 3.39
C LYS A 71 -12.06 26.74 3.01
N ASP A 72 -12.79 25.70 2.61
CA ASP A 72 -14.21 25.78 2.22
C ASP A 72 -14.47 26.89 1.19
N ALA A 73 -13.49 27.10 0.29
CA ALA A 73 -13.41 28.26 -0.58
C ALA A 73 -12.70 27.90 -1.88
N GLN A 74 -12.93 28.74 -2.89
CA GLN A 74 -12.23 28.67 -4.16
C GLN A 74 -11.35 29.91 -4.34
N LEU A 75 -10.08 29.70 -4.67
CA LEU A 75 -9.17 30.75 -5.10
C LEU A 75 -8.95 30.66 -6.60
N ASN A 76 -9.44 31.65 -7.34
CA ASN A 76 -9.10 31.84 -8.75
C ASN A 76 -7.80 32.63 -8.82
N LEU A 77 -6.70 31.96 -9.16
CA LEU A 77 -5.39 32.58 -9.26
C LEU A 77 -5.07 32.90 -10.72
N LYS A 78 -5.10 34.19 -11.05
CA LYS A 78 -4.68 34.76 -12.33
C LYS A 78 -3.24 35.24 -12.25
N GLY A 79 -2.31 34.29 -12.22
CA GLY A 79 -0.94 34.51 -11.80
C GLY A 79 -0.15 33.21 -11.69
N ASN A 80 1.17 33.32 -11.48
CA ASN A 80 1.97 32.19 -11.03
C ASN A 80 1.86 32.03 -9.51
N LEU A 81 2.05 30.82 -9.02
CA LEU A 81 2.34 30.53 -7.61
C LEU A 81 3.84 30.30 -7.48
N VAL A 82 4.50 31.04 -6.58
CA VAL A 82 5.92 30.88 -6.27
C VAL A 82 6.06 30.71 -4.77
N MET A 83 6.61 29.56 -4.35
CA MET A 83 6.78 29.21 -2.95
C MET A 83 8.26 28.96 -2.63
N SER A 84 8.77 29.55 -1.56
CA SER A 84 10.15 29.35 -1.07
C SER A 84 10.22 29.31 0.45
N GLY A 85 11.40 29.07 1.02
CA GLY A 85 11.60 28.87 2.46
C GLY A 85 10.96 27.58 2.94
N ASN A 86 10.30 27.68 4.09
CA ASN A 86 9.41 26.68 4.67
C ASN A 86 7.93 27.09 4.51
N SER A 87 7.60 27.85 3.46
CA SER A 87 6.21 28.30 3.23
C SER A 87 5.27 27.12 2.95
N ILE A 88 4.00 27.28 3.34
CA ILE A 88 2.99 26.23 3.21
C ILE A 88 1.72 26.79 2.59
N LEU A 89 1.21 26.12 1.56
CA LEU A 89 -0.13 26.32 1.02
C LEU A 89 -0.99 25.13 1.44
N ILE A 90 -2.08 25.39 2.15
CA ILE A 90 -3.02 24.39 2.61
C ILE A 90 -4.35 24.57 1.87
N LEU A 91 -4.80 23.53 1.19
CA LEU A 91 -6.13 23.38 0.64
C LEU A 91 -6.89 22.40 1.54
N ASP A 92 -7.94 22.89 2.21
CA ASP A 92 -8.78 22.11 3.13
C ASP A 92 -10.25 22.21 2.70
N ASN A 93 -10.75 21.19 1.99
CA ASN A 93 -11.97 21.32 1.18
C ASN A 93 -11.94 22.60 0.31
N GLY A 94 -10.75 22.92 -0.19
CA GLY A 94 -10.45 24.12 -0.95
C GLY A 94 -10.24 23.82 -2.42
N VAL A 95 -10.58 24.77 -3.28
CA VAL A 95 -10.32 24.69 -4.72
C VAL A 95 -9.29 25.77 -5.08
N LEU A 96 -8.14 25.36 -5.60
CA LEU A 96 -7.27 26.28 -6.33
C LEU A 96 -7.63 26.15 -7.80
N TYR A 97 -8.12 27.23 -8.40
CA TYR A 97 -8.43 27.30 -9.82
C TYR A 97 -7.42 28.23 -10.52
N PRO A 98 -6.46 27.66 -11.25
CA PRO A 98 -5.53 28.44 -12.06
C PRO A 98 -6.22 29.06 -13.29
N ASP A 99 -6.34 30.38 -13.31
CA ASP A 99 -6.92 31.16 -14.40
C ASP A 99 -5.81 31.84 -15.21
N PHE A 100 -5.00 31.03 -15.91
CA PHE A 100 -3.80 31.52 -16.59
C PHE A 100 -4.08 32.36 -17.82
N GLU A 101 -3.28 33.41 -17.98
CA GLU A 101 -3.13 34.13 -19.26
C GLU A 101 -1.97 33.56 -20.10
N LYS A 102 -1.95 33.93 -21.38
CA LYS A 102 -0.87 33.57 -22.31
C LYS A 102 0.49 33.98 -21.73
N GLY A 103 1.35 33.01 -21.42
CA GLY A 103 2.68 33.25 -20.84
C GLY A 103 2.88 32.64 -19.45
N GLN A 104 1.81 32.22 -18.78
CA GLN A 104 1.87 31.56 -17.47
C GLN A 104 1.70 30.05 -17.66
N TYR A 105 2.64 29.25 -17.13
CA TYR A 105 2.71 27.82 -17.44
C TYR A 105 3.09 26.94 -16.25
N SER A 106 3.41 27.51 -15.08
CA SER A 106 3.92 26.69 -13.97
C SER A 106 3.73 27.31 -12.60
N TYR A 107 3.49 26.46 -11.61
CA TYR A 107 3.58 26.77 -10.19
C TYR A 107 4.89 26.19 -9.65
N LYS A 108 5.71 27.02 -9.00
CA LYS A 108 7.08 26.65 -8.64
C LYS A 108 7.26 26.64 -7.14
N LEU A 109 7.79 25.53 -6.64
CA LEU A 109 8.10 25.31 -5.23
C LEU A 109 9.60 25.10 -5.08
N TYR A 110 10.21 25.83 -4.16
CA TYR A 110 11.65 25.79 -3.87
C TYR A 110 11.91 25.40 -2.41
N GLU A 111 13.16 25.05 -2.12
CA GLU A 111 13.67 24.85 -0.77
C GLU A 111 12.87 23.81 0.02
N ASN A 112 12.18 24.18 1.11
CA ASN A 112 11.39 23.25 1.94
C ASN A 112 9.89 23.56 1.87
N SER A 113 9.45 24.28 0.83
CA SER A 113 8.06 24.71 0.68
C SER A 113 7.12 23.52 0.43
N LYS A 114 5.87 23.64 0.89
CA LYS A 114 4.91 22.53 0.84
C LYS A 114 3.52 22.94 0.39
N ILE A 115 2.92 22.13 -0.48
CA ILE A 115 1.47 22.13 -0.69
C ILE A 115 0.86 20.95 0.07
N VAL A 116 -0.22 21.21 0.80
CA VAL A 116 -1.00 20.19 1.50
C VAL A 116 -2.45 20.28 1.02
N MET A 117 -2.94 19.22 0.39
CA MET A 117 -4.32 19.08 -0.08
C MET A 117 -5.03 18.01 0.75
N GLN A 118 -6.17 18.36 1.34
CA GLN A 118 -6.95 17.46 2.18
C GLN A 118 -8.45 17.70 2.04
N ASN A 119 -9.25 16.72 2.47
CA ASN A 119 -10.71 16.82 2.60
C ASN A 119 -11.40 17.23 1.29
N ASN A 120 -11.26 16.44 0.23
CA ASN A 120 -11.86 16.69 -1.09
C ASN A 120 -11.41 18.01 -1.75
N SER A 121 -10.18 18.43 -1.45
CA SER A 121 -9.58 19.59 -2.11
C SER A 121 -9.28 19.31 -3.56
N LYS A 122 -9.24 20.37 -4.36
CA LYS A 122 -9.05 20.25 -5.80
C LYS A 122 -8.14 21.30 -6.38
N ILE A 123 -7.40 20.88 -7.41
CA ILE A 123 -6.72 21.80 -8.33
C ILE A 123 -7.19 21.45 -9.75
N GLU A 124 -8.10 22.27 -10.28
CA GLU A 124 -8.93 21.96 -11.46
C GLU A 124 -8.48 22.70 -12.73
N SER A 125 -7.22 22.55 -13.17
CA SER A 125 -6.77 23.13 -14.45
C SER A 125 -5.77 22.26 -15.20
N LEU A 126 -5.94 22.17 -16.52
CA LEU A 126 -5.13 21.33 -17.40
C LEU A 126 -3.91 22.05 -18.02
N ILE A 127 -3.66 23.32 -17.67
CA ILE A 127 -2.86 24.24 -18.51
C ILE A 127 -1.47 24.58 -17.91
N PHE A 128 -1.06 23.96 -16.80
CA PHE A 128 0.21 24.30 -16.12
C PHE A 128 0.88 23.13 -15.41
N ASP A 129 2.16 23.20 -15.11
CA ASP A 129 2.82 22.15 -14.33
C ASP A 129 3.22 22.65 -12.94
N PHE A 130 3.13 21.78 -11.93
CA PHE A 130 3.84 22.02 -10.68
C PHE A 130 5.31 21.66 -10.90
N ILE A 131 6.24 22.54 -10.54
CA ILE A 131 7.67 22.27 -10.63
C ILE A 131 8.27 22.36 -9.24
N LEU A 132 8.71 21.22 -8.72
CA LEU A 132 9.30 21.10 -7.39
C LEU A 132 10.82 21.08 -7.51
N TYR A 133 11.47 21.95 -6.75
CA TYR A 133 12.92 22.03 -6.60
C TYR A 133 13.35 21.72 -5.16
N ASP A 134 14.59 21.26 -5.00
CA ASP A 134 15.21 20.98 -3.69
C ASP A 134 14.37 20.01 -2.83
N ASN A 135 14.07 20.36 -1.58
CA ASN A 135 13.25 19.53 -0.67
C ASN A 135 11.75 19.89 -0.72
N ALA A 136 11.28 20.54 -1.80
CA ALA A 136 9.88 20.90 -1.94
C ALA A 136 8.98 19.67 -1.95
N GLY A 137 7.77 19.81 -1.42
CA GLY A 137 6.85 18.68 -1.24
C GLY A 137 5.41 18.99 -1.59
N ILE A 138 4.71 17.99 -2.14
CA ILE A 138 3.25 18.01 -2.26
C ILE A 138 2.68 16.79 -1.54
N ASN A 139 1.76 17.05 -0.60
CA ASN A 139 1.00 16.03 0.12
C ASN A 139 -0.47 16.13 -0.29
N ILE A 140 -1.05 15.03 -0.75
CA ILE A 140 -2.42 14.94 -1.25
C ILE A 140 -3.13 13.83 -0.47
N THR A 141 -4.26 14.15 0.16
CA THR A 141 -5.07 13.18 0.90
C THR A 141 -6.54 13.40 0.56
N GLU A 142 -7.23 12.34 0.14
CA GLU A 142 -8.66 12.38 -0.19
C GLU A 142 -9.01 13.54 -1.15
N SER A 143 -8.17 13.77 -2.15
CA SER A 143 -8.23 14.99 -2.98
C SER A 143 -7.92 14.69 -4.45
N ASN A 144 -8.18 15.67 -5.32
CA ASN A 144 -7.98 15.54 -6.77
C ASN A 144 -7.01 16.61 -7.29
N LEU A 145 -5.92 16.16 -7.93
CA LEU A 145 -4.99 17.00 -8.65
C LEU A 145 -5.05 16.65 -10.14
N ALA A 146 -5.72 17.50 -10.92
CA ALA A 146 -6.06 17.22 -12.32
C ALA A 146 -4.88 17.43 -13.30
N LYS A 147 -3.64 17.52 -12.81
CA LYS A 147 -2.52 17.99 -13.64
C LYS A 147 -1.17 17.33 -13.33
N SER A 148 -0.16 17.68 -14.13
CA SER A 148 1.21 17.16 -14.04
C SER A 148 1.97 17.76 -12.87
N ILE A 149 2.62 16.89 -12.12
CA ILE A 149 3.65 17.27 -11.15
C ILE A 149 5.01 16.94 -11.75
N ILE A 150 5.84 17.94 -11.93
CA ILE A 150 7.23 17.82 -12.35
C ILE A 150 8.14 17.91 -11.13
N LEU A 151 8.88 16.85 -10.87
CA LEU A 151 9.91 16.85 -9.83
C LEU A 151 11.24 17.12 -10.53
N GLU A 152 11.78 18.35 -10.38
CA GLU A 152 13.08 18.74 -10.92
C GLU A 152 14.14 18.77 -9.79
N ARG A 153 15.13 17.88 -9.85
CA ARG A 153 16.32 17.86 -8.98
C ARG A 153 16.08 17.35 -7.53
N VAL A 154 17.16 17.34 -6.76
CA VAL A 154 17.49 16.48 -5.61
C VAL A 154 16.57 16.73 -4.39
N ASN A 155 15.79 15.70 -4.01
CA ASN A 155 14.98 15.55 -2.77
C ASN A 155 13.52 16.03 -2.81
N ALA A 156 12.97 16.33 -3.97
CA ALA A 156 11.55 16.66 -4.07
C ALA A 156 10.69 15.46 -3.66
N THR A 157 9.54 15.73 -3.03
CA THR A 157 8.64 14.68 -2.53
C THR A 157 7.21 14.83 -3.03
N LEU A 158 6.62 13.71 -3.39
CA LEU A 158 5.18 13.60 -3.63
C LEU A 158 4.63 12.48 -2.78
N GLN A 159 3.61 12.79 -1.98
CA GLN A 159 2.82 11.80 -1.25
C GLN A 159 1.34 11.97 -1.60
N ALA A 160 0.70 10.89 -2.04
CA ALA A 160 -0.73 10.85 -2.32
C ALA A 160 -1.40 9.65 -1.65
N VAL A 161 -2.50 9.89 -0.97
CA VAL A 161 -3.28 8.87 -0.25
C VAL A 161 -4.76 9.05 -0.55
N ASN A 162 -5.49 7.99 -0.90
CA ASN A 162 -6.93 8.06 -1.20
C ASN A 162 -7.28 9.13 -2.25
N SER A 163 -6.41 9.33 -3.25
CA SER A 163 -6.45 10.51 -4.11
C SER A 163 -6.45 10.15 -5.60
N HIS A 164 -6.74 11.15 -6.44
CA HIS A 164 -6.59 11.08 -7.88
C HIS A 164 -5.53 12.07 -8.34
N ILE A 165 -4.57 11.59 -9.15
CA ILE A 165 -3.50 12.40 -9.74
C ILE A 165 -3.52 12.19 -11.26
N SER A 166 -3.54 13.25 -12.06
CA SER A 166 -3.49 13.06 -13.52
C SER A 166 -2.15 12.50 -13.99
N THR A 167 -1.05 13.24 -13.75
CA THR A 167 0.26 12.89 -14.30
C THR A 167 1.37 13.26 -13.32
N VAL A 168 2.44 12.47 -13.28
CA VAL A 168 3.66 12.81 -12.56
C VAL A 168 4.85 12.55 -13.47
N ASP A 169 5.71 13.54 -13.59
CA ASP A 169 6.95 13.51 -14.36
C ASP A 169 8.13 13.79 -13.42
N ALA A 170 8.81 12.75 -12.97
CA ALA A 170 10.06 12.89 -12.24
C ALA A 170 11.22 12.98 -13.23
N TYR A 171 11.89 14.13 -13.31
CA TYR A 171 13.06 14.36 -14.14
C TYR A 171 14.31 14.73 -13.32
N GLY A 172 15.45 14.13 -13.64
CA GLY A 172 16.75 14.65 -13.20
C GLY A 172 17.08 14.47 -11.72
N GLY A 173 16.45 13.53 -11.02
CA GLY A 173 16.86 13.14 -9.68
C GLY A 173 17.86 11.99 -9.76
N GLY A 174 19.09 12.17 -9.27
CA GLY A 174 20.03 11.06 -9.03
C GLY A 174 19.55 10.13 -7.90
N GLY A 175 18.31 9.65 -7.99
CA GLY A 175 17.66 8.74 -7.05
C GLY A 175 17.13 9.35 -5.74
N THR A 176 17.32 10.63 -5.44
CA THR A 176 17.03 11.15 -4.09
C THR A 176 15.60 11.66 -3.88
N SER A 177 14.90 12.06 -4.94
CA SER A 177 13.47 12.41 -4.89
C SER A 177 12.63 11.16 -4.62
N GLN A 178 11.45 11.35 -4.01
CA GLN A 178 10.60 10.24 -3.59
C GLN A 178 9.14 10.45 -3.97
N ILE A 179 8.55 9.44 -4.60
CA ILE A 179 7.12 9.39 -4.88
C ILE A 179 6.49 8.27 -4.05
N ARG A 180 5.42 8.58 -3.31
CA ARG A 180 4.60 7.59 -2.60
C ARG A 180 3.15 7.80 -2.96
N ILE A 181 2.53 6.77 -3.54
CA ILE A 181 1.11 6.78 -3.93
C ILE A 181 0.46 5.58 -3.26
N THR A 182 -0.60 5.80 -2.48
CA THR A 182 -1.25 4.75 -1.69
C THR A 182 -2.77 4.83 -1.85
N ASN A 183 -3.41 3.69 -2.11
CA ASN A 183 -4.86 3.58 -2.29
C ASN A 183 -5.41 4.69 -3.21
N SER A 184 -4.75 4.91 -4.34
CA SER A 184 -4.98 6.07 -5.20
C SER A 184 -5.04 5.66 -6.66
N THR A 185 -5.46 6.59 -7.50
CA THR A 185 -5.41 6.45 -8.95
C THR A 185 -4.44 7.46 -9.53
N ALA A 186 -3.68 7.06 -10.54
CA ALA A 186 -2.90 8.00 -11.33
C ALA A 186 -2.97 7.68 -12.83
N GLY A 187 -2.94 8.71 -13.67
CA GLY A 187 -2.87 8.52 -15.12
C GLY A 187 -1.48 8.03 -15.54
N GLN A 188 -0.58 8.96 -15.85
CA GLN A 188 0.79 8.60 -16.26
C GLN A 188 1.84 8.97 -15.21
N LEU A 189 2.72 8.03 -14.90
CA LEU A 189 3.90 8.24 -14.07
C LEU A 189 5.17 8.03 -14.91
N ARG A 190 5.94 9.09 -15.16
CA ARG A 190 7.30 9.00 -15.70
C ARG A 190 8.30 9.10 -14.55
N LEU A 191 9.02 8.03 -14.28
CA LEU A 191 9.78 7.83 -13.04
C LEU A 191 11.28 7.76 -13.32
N SER A 192 12.03 8.67 -12.69
CA SER A 192 13.49 8.63 -12.59
C SER A 192 13.98 8.74 -11.14
N CYS A 193 13.12 8.38 -10.18
CA CYS A 193 13.41 8.44 -8.75
C CYS A 193 12.77 7.27 -8.00
N ASN A 194 13.15 7.09 -6.73
CA ASN A 194 12.56 6.06 -5.89
C ASN A 194 11.06 6.30 -5.75
N SER A 195 10.29 5.25 -6.02
CA SER A 195 8.84 5.34 -6.10
C SER A 195 8.21 4.13 -5.44
N ARG A 196 7.16 4.34 -4.65
CA ARG A 196 6.41 3.28 -3.99
C ARG A 196 4.93 3.48 -4.24
N LEU A 197 4.34 2.56 -4.97
CA LEU A 197 2.95 2.56 -5.43
C LEU A 197 2.25 1.40 -4.71
N VAL A 198 1.25 1.70 -3.87
CA VAL A 198 0.63 0.74 -2.95
C VAL A 198 -0.88 0.76 -3.12
N ASP A 199 -1.52 -0.40 -3.26
CA ASP A 199 -2.98 -0.52 -3.38
C ASP A 199 -3.60 0.42 -4.43
N SER A 200 -2.87 0.71 -5.50
CA SER A 200 -3.20 1.77 -6.45
C SER A 200 -3.45 1.23 -7.85
N HIS A 201 -4.14 2.03 -8.67
CA HIS A 201 -4.29 1.77 -10.09
C HIS A 201 -3.64 2.90 -10.90
N ILE A 202 -2.76 2.54 -11.82
CA ILE A 202 -1.96 3.49 -12.61
C ILE A 202 -2.13 3.21 -14.10
N ASP A 203 -2.64 4.13 -14.89
CA ASP A 203 -2.88 3.86 -16.32
C ASP A 203 -1.54 3.53 -17.03
N SER A 204 -0.48 4.29 -16.77
CA SER A 204 0.82 4.13 -17.44
C SER A 204 2.00 4.42 -16.53
N ILE A 205 2.92 3.46 -16.44
CA ILE A 205 4.21 3.63 -15.76
C ILE A 205 5.31 3.62 -16.82
N VAL A 206 6.14 4.66 -16.82
CA VAL A 206 7.34 4.77 -17.68
C VAL A 206 8.54 4.94 -16.77
N VAL A 207 9.49 4.02 -16.80
CA VAL A 207 10.71 4.10 -15.98
C VAL A 207 11.89 4.34 -16.91
N THR A 208 12.56 5.50 -16.77
CA THR A 208 13.47 5.97 -17.82
C THR A 208 14.69 6.72 -17.30
N ASN A 209 15.80 6.59 -18.06
CA ASN A 209 17.00 7.42 -17.98
C ASN A 209 17.73 7.40 -16.62
N ASN A 210 17.74 6.25 -15.96
CA ASN A 210 18.37 6.11 -14.65
C ASN A 210 19.86 5.79 -14.79
N ILE A 211 20.70 6.77 -14.48
CA ILE A 211 22.17 6.60 -14.38
C ILE A 211 22.62 6.11 -13.00
N SER A 212 21.68 5.94 -12.06
CA SER A 212 21.92 5.45 -10.71
C SER A 212 20.78 4.51 -10.31
N PRO A 213 21.01 3.55 -9.39
CA PRO A 213 19.97 2.63 -8.98
C PRO A 213 18.78 3.38 -8.35
N ILE A 214 17.60 3.15 -8.90
CA ILE A 214 16.32 3.56 -8.32
C ILE A 214 15.43 2.33 -8.18
N TYR A 215 14.54 2.36 -7.20
CA TYR A 215 13.55 1.32 -6.98
C TYR A 215 12.15 1.88 -7.21
N VAL A 216 11.43 1.27 -8.13
CA VAL A 216 10.00 1.48 -8.35
C VAL A 216 9.28 0.25 -7.83
N ASP A 217 8.74 0.34 -6.62
CA ASP A 217 8.02 -0.74 -5.98
C ASP A 217 6.52 -0.60 -6.25
N VAL A 218 5.95 -1.60 -6.92
CA VAL A 218 4.53 -1.71 -7.27
C VAL A 218 3.92 -2.80 -6.40
N ILE A 219 3.03 -2.44 -5.49
CA ILE A 219 2.68 -3.27 -4.33
C ILE A 219 1.18 -3.38 -4.26
N ASN A 220 0.67 -4.59 -4.44
CA ASN A 220 -0.76 -4.84 -4.56
C ASN A 220 -1.46 -3.82 -5.49
N SER A 221 -0.76 -3.40 -6.54
CA SER A 221 -1.16 -2.32 -7.42
C SER A 221 -1.27 -2.85 -8.85
N THR A 222 -2.08 -2.19 -9.65
CA THR A 222 -2.32 -2.55 -11.03
C THR A 222 -1.89 -1.42 -11.96
N TYR A 223 -1.53 -1.78 -13.17
CA TYR A 223 -1.25 -0.81 -14.22
C TYR A 223 -1.66 -1.35 -15.59
N ASP A 224 -2.09 -0.47 -16.49
CA ASP A 224 -2.48 -0.90 -17.84
C ASP A 224 -1.26 -1.01 -18.77
N GLN A 225 -0.28 -0.13 -18.58
CA GLN A 225 0.95 -0.11 -19.39
C GLN A 225 2.20 0.09 -18.53
N LEU A 226 3.25 -0.64 -18.86
CA LEU A 226 4.58 -0.49 -18.30
C LEU A 226 5.61 -0.38 -19.43
N ASP A 227 6.32 0.74 -19.48
CA ASP A 227 7.45 0.98 -20.38
C ASP A 227 8.76 1.01 -19.60
N THR A 228 9.58 -0.02 -19.82
CA THR A 228 10.93 -0.16 -19.27
C THR A 228 11.99 -0.17 -20.38
N SER A 229 11.67 0.34 -21.58
CA SER A 229 12.59 0.32 -22.73
C SER A 229 13.89 1.11 -22.50
N ASN A 230 13.86 2.13 -21.63
CA ASN A 230 14.99 2.99 -21.29
C ASN A 230 15.33 2.96 -19.80
N LEU A 231 15.18 1.79 -19.16
CA LEU A 231 15.27 1.62 -17.70
C LEU A 231 16.60 2.13 -17.10
N GLY A 232 17.71 1.95 -17.81
CA GLY A 232 19.05 2.18 -17.27
C GLY A 232 19.29 1.30 -16.03
N GLN A 233 19.88 1.85 -14.98
CA GLN A 233 20.08 1.16 -13.69
C GLN A 233 18.80 1.11 -12.82
N GLY A 234 17.64 1.52 -13.34
CA GLY A 234 16.38 1.44 -12.61
C GLY A 234 15.95 -0.01 -12.38
N ILE A 235 15.20 -0.25 -11.31
CA ILE A 235 14.66 -1.57 -10.98
C ILE A 235 13.18 -1.40 -10.66
N VAL A 236 12.33 -2.15 -11.36
CA VAL A 236 10.89 -2.23 -11.07
C VAL A 236 10.61 -3.54 -10.35
N ARG A 237 9.96 -3.49 -9.19
CA ARG A 237 9.65 -4.67 -8.39
C ARG A 237 8.16 -4.74 -8.13
N THR A 238 7.55 -5.89 -8.42
CA THR A 238 6.17 -6.16 -8.05
C THR A 238 6.14 -6.93 -6.74
N TYR A 239 5.33 -6.48 -5.80
CA TYR A 239 5.08 -7.14 -4.52
C TYR A 239 3.59 -7.47 -4.35
N TRP A 240 3.32 -8.57 -3.69
CA TRP A 240 1.98 -8.98 -3.30
C TRP A 240 1.89 -9.19 -1.79
N TYR A 241 0.69 -9.00 -1.25
CA TYR A 241 0.41 -9.38 0.12
C TYR A 241 0.11 -10.87 0.21
N LEU A 242 0.79 -11.56 1.12
CA LEU A 242 0.44 -12.91 1.53
C LEU A 242 -0.08 -12.85 2.97
N THR A 243 -1.37 -13.08 3.14
CA THR A 243 -1.97 -13.31 4.46
C THR A 243 -1.97 -14.81 4.72
N VAL A 244 -1.25 -15.27 5.74
CA VAL A 244 -1.27 -16.66 6.19
C VAL A 244 -2.23 -16.75 7.37
N LEU A 245 -3.33 -17.48 7.19
CA LEU A 245 -4.27 -17.83 8.25
C LEU A 245 -3.88 -19.21 8.80
N VAL A 246 -3.48 -19.28 10.07
CA VAL A 246 -3.14 -20.54 10.73
C VAL A 246 -4.33 -21.00 11.55
N GLU A 247 -4.76 -22.24 11.31
CA GLU A 247 -5.90 -22.84 12.00
C GLU A 247 -5.57 -24.22 12.58
N SER A 248 -6.31 -24.60 13.61
CA SER A 248 -6.36 -25.96 14.13
C SER A 248 -7.82 -26.33 14.31
N GLN A 249 -8.27 -27.36 13.58
CA GLN A 249 -9.67 -27.81 13.59
C GLN A 249 -10.68 -26.67 13.31
N GLY A 250 -10.35 -25.77 12.38
CA GLY A 250 -11.17 -24.61 12.01
C GLY A 250 -11.20 -23.49 13.05
N THR A 251 -10.32 -23.53 14.06
CA THR A 251 -10.14 -22.44 15.03
C THR A 251 -8.84 -21.70 14.73
N PRO A 252 -8.84 -20.36 14.66
CA PRO A 252 -7.62 -19.58 14.48
C PRO A 252 -6.60 -19.81 15.58
N VAL A 253 -5.33 -19.83 15.20
CA VAL A 253 -4.22 -20.16 16.08
C VAL A 253 -3.36 -18.92 16.30
N GLN A 254 -3.44 -18.34 17.49
CA GLN A 254 -2.58 -17.26 17.92
C GLN A 254 -1.16 -17.75 18.25
N ASP A 255 -0.19 -16.84 18.09
CA ASP A 255 1.21 -17.02 18.48
C ASP A 255 1.97 -18.15 17.73
N ALA A 256 1.44 -18.59 16.58
CA ALA A 256 2.16 -19.48 15.68
C ALA A 256 3.23 -18.72 14.90
N VAL A 257 4.44 -19.28 14.80
CA VAL A 257 5.54 -18.67 14.05
C VAL A 257 5.42 -19.09 12.59
N VAL A 258 5.22 -18.10 11.72
CA VAL A 258 5.14 -18.27 10.26
C VAL A 258 6.43 -17.76 9.63
N GLN A 259 7.14 -18.64 8.94
CA GLN A 259 8.38 -18.35 8.24
C GLN A 259 8.18 -18.55 6.73
N ILE A 260 8.63 -17.59 5.95
CA ILE A 260 8.55 -17.63 4.48
C ILE A 260 9.95 -17.88 3.94
N TYR A 261 10.13 -18.94 3.16
CA TYR A 261 11.38 -19.30 2.51
C TYR A 261 11.24 -19.15 1.00
N SER A 262 12.27 -18.63 0.32
CA SER A 262 12.33 -18.66 -1.15
C SER A 262 12.55 -20.10 -1.62
N GLN A 263 11.76 -20.57 -2.60
CA GLN A 263 11.97 -21.91 -3.16
C GLN A 263 13.26 -22.01 -4.01
N ALA A 264 13.74 -20.89 -4.55
CA ALA A 264 14.92 -20.88 -5.42
C ALA A 264 16.22 -21.25 -4.68
N ASN A 265 16.36 -20.86 -3.42
CA ASN A 265 17.59 -21.03 -2.65
C ASN A 265 17.38 -21.47 -1.18
N ASN A 266 16.12 -21.70 -0.78
CA ASN A 266 15.73 -22.08 0.58
C ASN A 266 16.17 -21.07 1.66
N SER A 267 16.39 -19.81 1.29
CA SER A 267 16.71 -18.74 2.24
C SER A 267 15.44 -18.22 2.93
N LEU A 268 15.54 -17.91 4.22
CA LEU A 268 14.47 -17.20 4.94
C LEU A 268 14.30 -15.79 4.36
N VAL A 269 13.08 -15.45 3.97
CA VAL A 269 12.70 -14.17 3.36
C VAL A 269 12.01 -13.28 4.39
N ALA A 270 11.06 -13.84 5.14
CA ALA A 270 10.32 -13.12 6.17
C ALA A 270 9.88 -14.05 7.29
N GLU A 271 9.63 -13.51 8.47
CA GLU A 271 9.11 -14.22 9.64
C GLU A 271 8.15 -13.30 10.40
N GLN A 272 7.01 -13.85 10.81
CA GLN A 272 6.06 -13.15 11.67
C GLN A 272 5.35 -14.16 12.57
N THR A 273 4.71 -13.66 13.62
CA THR A 273 3.86 -14.46 14.51
C THR A 273 2.39 -14.12 14.25
N THR A 274 1.52 -15.12 14.30
CA THR A 274 0.08 -14.91 14.07
C THR A 274 -0.58 -14.09 15.18
N SER A 275 -1.52 -13.24 14.77
CA SER A 275 -2.37 -12.43 15.64
C SER A 275 -3.40 -13.27 16.42
N SER A 276 -4.24 -12.62 17.25
CA SER A 276 -5.39 -13.27 17.89
C SER A 276 -6.42 -13.82 16.90
N GLU A 277 -6.41 -13.35 15.66
CA GLU A 277 -7.25 -13.85 14.57
C GLU A 277 -6.56 -14.97 13.78
N GLY A 278 -5.40 -15.45 14.24
CA GLY A 278 -4.62 -16.49 13.60
C GLY A 278 -3.91 -16.06 12.31
N THR A 279 -3.82 -14.77 12.03
CA THR A 279 -3.29 -14.23 10.78
C THR A 279 -1.88 -13.66 10.92
N ALA A 280 -1.04 -13.87 9.91
CA ALA A 280 0.24 -13.20 9.71
C ALA A 280 0.31 -12.67 8.26
N GLN A 281 0.67 -11.40 8.07
CA GLN A 281 0.65 -10.75 6.75
C GLN A 281 2.05 -10.32 6.33
N PHE A 282 2.41 -10.67 5.10
CA PHE A 282 3.71 -10.40 4.52
C PHE A 282 3.59 -9.59 3.23
N GLU A 283 4.54 -8.70 2.99
CA GLU A 283 4.79 -8.09 1.68
C GLU A 283 5.96 -8.82 1.03
N LEU A 284 5.70 -9.54 -0.06
CA LEU A 284 6.67 -10.43 -0.67
C LEU A 284 6.88 -10.09 -2.15
N PRO A 285 8.13 -10.04 -2.64
CA PRO A 285 8.40 -9.77 -4.04
C PRO A 285 7.91 -10.93 -4.92
N ALA A 286 7.38 -10.62 -6.08
CA ALA A 286 6.93 -11.62 -7.05
C ALA A 286 7.69 -11.52 -8.38
N LEU A 287 8.04 -10.30 -8.76
CA LEU A 287 8.70 -10.00 -10.03
C LEU A 287 9.73 -8.89 -9.84
N GLU A 288 10.86 -9.02 -10.51
CA GLU A 288 11.83 -7.93 -10.67
C GLU A 288 12.14 -7.73 -12.16
N ILE A 289 12.11 -6.48 -12.62
CA ILE A 289 12.51 -6.07 -13.96
C ILE A 289 13.70 -5.12 -13.81
N SER A 290 14.82 -5.47 -14.43
CA SER A 290 16.06 -4.70 -14.42
C SER A 290 16.69 -4.63 -15.83
N GLU A 291 17.83 -3.95 -15.96
CA GLU A 291 18.61 -3.96 -17.22
C GLU A 291 19.05 -5.37 -17.65
N HIS A 292 19.08 -6.32 -16.72
CA HIS A 292 19.45 -7.72 -16.98
C HIS A 292 18.25 -8.56 -17.46
N GLY A 293 17.05 -7.96 -17.53
CA GLY A 293 15.81 -8.62 -17.89
C GLY A 293 14.89 -8.86 -16.70
N GLU A 294 13.93 -9.75 -16.91
CA GLU A 294 12.88 -10.09 -15.95
C GLU A 294 13.28 -11.31 -15.13
N THR A 295 13.11 -11.22 -13.80
CA THR A 295 13.36 -12.30 -12.85
C THR A 295 12.09 -12.60 -12.07
N GLN A 296 11.59 -13.83 -12.22
CA GLN A 296 10.45 -14.35 -11.46
C GLN A 296 10.91 -14.80 -10.06
N ILE A 297 10.27 -14.27 -9.02
CA ILE A 297 10.65 -14.50 -7.61
C ILE A 297 9.54 -15.22 -6.82
N GLY A 298 8.27 -15.04 -7.21
CA GLY A 298 7.07 -15.29 -6.41
C GLY A 298 6.80 -16.71 -5.88
N GLU A 299 7.74 -17.65 -5.95
CA GLU A 299 7.61 -19.01 -5.43
C GLU A 299 8.21 -19.13 -4.01
N TYR A 300 7.34 -19.44 -3.05
CA TYR A 300 7.69 -19.49 -1.64
C TYR A 300 7.23 -20.79 -0.95
N THR A 301 7.94 -21.15 0.11
CA THR A 301 7.52 -22.17 1.07
C THR A 301 7.17 -21.49 2.38
N ILE A 302 5.92 -21.66 2.82
CA ILE A 302 5.43 -21.26 4.13
C ILE A 302 5.75 -22.39 5.09
N ARG A 303 6.42 -22.07 6.20
CA ARG A 303 6.66 -22.98 7.32
C ARG A 303 6.01 -22.41 8.55
N VAL A 304 5.05 -23.15 9.11
CA VAL A 304 4.37 -22.78 10.35
C VAL A 304 4.86 -23.67 11.46
N ASN A 305 5.33 -23.07 12.54
CA ASN A 305 5.75 -23.76 13.76
C ASN A 305 4.84 -23.32 14.91
N GLN A 306 4.24 -24.29 15.59
CA GLN A 306 3.58 -24.06 16.86
C GLN A 306 3.85 -25.24 17.80
N ASN A 307 4.44 -24.96 18.96
CA ASN A 307 4.87 -25.98 19.92
C ASN A 307 5.80 -27.02 19.27
N GLN A 308 5.37 -28.28 19.15
CA GLN A 308 6.11 -29.37 18.52
C GLN A 308 5.59 -29.71 17.11
N THR A 309 4.59 -28.99 16.62
CA THR A 309 4.01 -29.20 15.30
C THR A 309 4.66 -28.25 14.30
N GLN A 310 5.10 -28.81 13.18
CA GLN A 310 5.58 -28.07 12.02
C GLN A 310 4.79 -28.52 10.80
N VAL A 311 4.26 -27.54 10.05
CA VAL A 311 3.60 -27.77 8.76
C VAL A 311 4.29 -26.91 7.72
N GLN A 312 4.39 -27.43 6.50
CA GLN A 312 4.93 -26.70 5.37
C GLN A 312 3.95 -26.73 4.20
N GLU A 313 3.79 -25.59 3.54
CA GLU A 313 2.92 -25.40 2.39
C GLU A 313 3.67 -24.58 1.35
N ASN A 314 3.51 -24.93 0.07
CA ASN A 314 4.06 -24.13 -1.02
C ASN A 314 3.01 -23.12 -1.50
N VAL A 315 3.49 -21.96 -1.95
CA VAL A 315 2.66 -20.90 -2.51
C VAL A 315 3.40 -20.22 -3.66
N THR A 316 2.64 -19.84 -4.69
CA THR A 316 3.12 -19.02 -5.80
C THR A 316 2.30 -17.74 -5.80
N LEU A 317 2.96 -16.58 -5.66
CA LEU A 317 2.33 -15.27 -5.61
C LEU A 317 2.25 -14.66 -7.02
N ASN A 318 1.04 -14.63 -7.56
CA ASN A 318 0.69 -13.90 -8.78
C ASN A 318 -0.29 -12.74 -8.52
N ALA A 319 -0.83 -12.65 -7.31
CA ALA A 319 -1.68 -11.60 -6.79
C ALA A 319 -1.59 -11.60 -5.26
N SER A 320 -2.10 -10.56 -4.61
CA SER A 320 -2.33 -10.62 -3.16
C SER A 320 -3.33 -11.71 -2.84
N MET A 321 -3.04 -12.52 -1.82
CA MET A 321 -3.84 -13.69 -1.50
C MET A 321 -3.81 -14.03 -0.02
N GLU A 322 -4.83 -14.77 0.41
CA GLU A 322 -4.85 -15.46 1.68
C GLU A 322 -4.57 -16.95 1.47
N LYS A 323 -3.78 -17.54 2.37
CA LYS A 323 -3.47 -18.98 2.39
C LYS A 323 -3.71 -19.52 3.78
N THR A 324 -4.66 -20.45 3.90
CA THR A 324 -4.91 -21.18 5.15
C THR A 324 -3.90 -22.31 5.33
N VAL A 325 -3.30 -22.41 6.51
CA VAL A 325 -2.42 -23.51 6.92
C VAL A 325 -3.00 -24.20 8.15
N SER A 326 -3.39 -25.46 8.00
CA SER A 326 -3.97 -26.27 9.08
C SER A 326 -2.89 -27.03 9.85
N LEU A 327 -2.86 -26.89 11.18
CA LEU A 327 -1.95 -27.60 12.08
C LEU A 327 -2.45 -28.99 12.50
N SER A 328 -3.67 -29.37 12.13
CA SER A 328 -4.22 -30.69 12.46
C SER A 328 -3.58 -31.76 11.58
N ALA A 329 -3.06 -32.83 12.20
CA ALA A 329 -2.74 -34.06 11.47
C ALA A 329 -4.00 -34.53 10.75
N ASP A 330 -3.85 -34.87 9.46
CA ASP A 330 -4.94 -35.33 8.61
C ASP A 330 -5.65 -36.50 9.31
N LEU A 331 -6.84 -36.26 9.86
CA LEU A 331 -7.58 -37.24 10.66
C LEU A 331 -7.81 -38.54 9.87
N GLN A 332 -7.82 -38.45 8.54
CA GLN A 332 -7.87 -39.59 7.64
C GLN A 332 -6.69 -40.55 7.86
N ILE A 333 -5.46 -40.05 8.01
CA ILE A 333 -4.27 -40.89 8.21
C ILE A 333 -4.36 -41.64 9.55
N ILE A 334 -4.84 -40.97 10.61
CA ILE A 334 -5.03 -41.58 11.93
C ILE A 334 -6.13 -42.65 11.86
N ILE A 335 -7.26 -42.35 11.20
CA ILE A 335 -8.36 -43.30 11.03
C ILE A 335 -7.89 -44.53 10.23
N PHE A 336 -7.16 -44.36 9.12
CA PHE A 336 -6.61 -45.47 8.35
C PHE A 336 -5.61 -46.31 9.14
N ALA A 337 -4.73 -45.67 9.92
CA ALA A 337 -3.80 -46.38 10.80
C ALA A 337 -4.54 -47.18 11.89
N VAL A 338 -5.57 -46.60 12.51
CA VAL A 338 -6.39 -47.28 13.53
C VAL A 338 -7.18 -48.44 12.93
N ILE A 339 -7.80 -48.25 11.75
CA ILE A 339 -8.50 -49.33 11.04
C ILE A 339 -7.53 -50.47 10.70
N ALA A 340 -6.33 -50.15 10.20
CA ALA A 340 -5.33 -51.17 9.89
C ALA A 340 -4.94 -52.00 11.13
N VAL A 341 -4.74 -51.35 12.29
CA VAL A 341 -4.46 -52.04 13.56
C VAL A 341 -5.62 -52.93 14.00
N ILE A 342 -6.87 -52.46 13.88
CA ILE A 342 -8.07 -53.25 14.21
C ILE A 342 -8.17 -54.48 13.31
N VAL A 343 -7.97 -54.32 11.99
CA VAL A 343 -8.01 -55.44 11.04
C VAL A 343 -6.94 -56.48 11.36
N ILE A 344 -5.71 -56.06 11.68
CA ILE A 344 -4.64 -56.97 12.09
C ILE A 344 -5.03 -57.74 13.36
N LEU A 345 -5.57 -57.07 14.37
CA LEU A 345 -6.03 -57.71 15.62
C LEU A 345 -7.12 -58.75 15.37
N VAL A 346 -8.11 -58.45 14.53
CA VAL A 346 -9.19 -59.39 14.18
C VAL A 346 -8.64 -60.63 13.48
N VAL A 347 -7.70 -60.46 12.54
CA VAL A 347 -7.04 -61.58 11.84
C VAL A 347 -6.25 -62.44 12.81
N VAL A 348 -5.49 -61.84 13.73
CA VAL A 348 -4.71 -62.57 14.73
C VAL A 348 -5.62 -63.37 15.65
N VAL A 349 -6.71 -62.78 16.16
CA VAL A 349 -7.68 -63.48 17.00
C VAL A 349 -8.33 -64.64 16.24
N PHE A 350 -8.72 -64.43 14.99
CA PHE A 350 -9.30 -65.48 14.14
C PHE A 350 -8.33 -66.65 13.92
N LEU A 351 -7.06 -66.36 13.63
CA LEU A 351 -6.02 -67.39 13.50
C LEU A 351 -5.82 -68.16 14.80
N ILE A 352 -5.74 -67.48 15.95
CA ILE A 352 -5.63 -68.12 17.28
C ILE A 352 -6.82 -69.07 17.53
N LEU A 353 -8.03 -68.65 17.19
CA LEU A 353 -9.24 -69.47 17.32
C LEU A 353 -9.20 -70.70 16.40
N LEU A 354 -8.76 -70.55 15.14
CA LEU A 354 -8.58 -71.66 14.21
C LEU A 354 -7.54 -72.67 14.71
N PHE A 355 -6.40 -72.19 15.20
CA PHE A 355 -5.35 -73.06 15.77
C PHE A 355 -5.80 -73.76 17.05
N ARG A 356 -6.60 -73.10 17.91
CA ARG A 356 -7.22 -73.73 19.08
C ARG A 356 -8.23 -74.80 18.70
N LYS A 357 -9.01 -74.60 17.64
CA LYS A 357 -9.99 -75.58 17.15
C LYS A 357 -9.30 -76.83 16.59
N LYS A 358 -8.17 -76.66 15.88
CA LYS A 358 -7.34 -77.77 15.37
C LYS A 358 -6.62 -78.58 16.46
N ARG A 359 -6.37 -78.03 17.65
CA ARG A 359 -5.76 -78.78 18.77
C ARG A 359 -6.77 -79.57 19.62
N LYS A 360 -8.08 -79.41 19.36
CA LYS A 360 -9.16 -80.12 20.06
C LYS A 360 -9.82 -81.23 19.22
N GLN A 361 -9.30 -81.47 18.02
CA GLN A 361 -9.54 -82.68 17.22
C GLN A 361 -8.25 -83.49 17.22
#